data_AF-A0A9P7KN74-F1
#
_entry.id   AF-A0A9P7KN74-F1
#
_cell.length_a   1.000
_cell.length_b   1.000
_cell.length_c   1.000
_cell.angle_alpha   90.00
_cell.angle_beta   90.00
_cell.angle_gamma   90.00
#
_symmetry.space_group_name_H-M   'P 1'
#
loop_
_entity.id
_entity.type
_entity.pdbx_description
1 polymer ?
#
loop_
_entity_poly.entity_id
_entity_poly.type
_entity_poly.pdbx_seq_one_letter_code
_entity_poly.pdbx_strand_id
1 'polypeptide(L)'
;MAEPGSSPKLSIDVEFSIFLWVSSVECPPESTLEPCACISIPHSTPSLHSLWFLLLFSFFSSSWTNIVANSSGGLEMLFSNKRQHALVIPAADQDGKPANIANLIDHLCQNVMDDSRKDLFVLSNHLRPGILVLINDADWELEGEEAYEIQSGDNILFVSTLHGG
;
A
#
# COMPACT_ATOMS: atom_id res chain seq x y z
N MET A 1 14.63 -34.55 17.65
CA MET A 1 14.62 -33.08 17.68
C MET A 1 13.53 -32.62 16.73
N ALA A 2 12.51 -31.95 17.24
CA ALA A 2 11.36 -31.49 16.46
C ALA A 2 11.60 -30.04 16.00
N GLU A 3 11.33 -29.80 14.72
CA GLU A 3 11.32 -28.50 14.02
C GLU A 3 10.25 -27.56 14.62
N PRO A 4 10.56 -26.29 14.96
CA PRO A 4 9.52 -25.32 15.29
C PRO A 4 9.02 -24.59 14.02
N GLY A 5 7.86 -25.06 13.55
CA GLY A 5 6.72 -24.27 13.05
C GLY A 5 6.99 -23.06 12.15
N SER A 6 6.86 -23.27 10.84
CA SER A 6 6.54 -22.21 9.89
C SER A 6 5.11 -21.70 10.14
N SER A 7 4.98 -20.47 10.62
CA SER A 7 3.72 -19.74 10.60
C SER A 7 3.36 -19.36 9.16
N PRO A 8 2.12 -19.57 8.70
CA PRO A 8 1.70 -19.11 7.39
C PRO A 8 1.53 -17.59 7.46
N LYS A 9 2.48 -16.84 6.88
CA LYS A 9 2.28 -15.41 6.60
C LYS A 9 1.31 -15.30 5.45
N LEU A 10 0.13 -14.75 5.76
CA LEU A 10 -0.94 -14.39 4.86
C LEU A 10 -0.35 -13.63 3.66
N SER A 11 -0.35 -14.25 2.48
CA SER A 11 -0.25 -13.49 1.24
C SER A 11 -1.51 -12.64 1.18
N ILE A 12 -1.33 -11.33 1.29
CA ILE A 12 -2.42 -10.38 1.17
C ILE A 12 -2.67 -10.24 -0.33
N ASP A 13 -3.43 -11.17 -0.89
CA ASP A 13 -4.03 -10.98 -2.20
C ASP A 13 -4.98 -9.78 -2.08
N VAL A 14 -4.70 -8.73 -2.85
CA VAL A 14 -5.32 -7.39 -2.79
C VAL A 14 -6.86 -7.43 -2.97
N GLU A 15 -7.42 -8.55 -3.43
CA GLU A 15 -8.87 -8.83 -3.43
C GLU A 15 -9.50 -8.84 -2.03
N PHE A 16 -8.76 -9.22 -0.97
CA PHE A 16 -9.34 -9.41 0.36
C PHE A 16 -9.61 -8.10 1.11
N SER A 17 -8.90 -7.01 0.78
CA SER A 17 -9.06 -5.73 1.47
C SER A 17 -10.28 -4.94 0.98
N ILE A 18 -10.74 -5.18 -0.25
CA ILE A 18 -12.02 -4.64 -0.75
C ILE A 18 -13.19 -5.38 -0.07
N PHE A 19 -13.05 -6.68 0.18
CA PHE A 19 -14.10 -7.50 0.78
C PHE A 19 -14.36 -7.22 2.27
N LEU A 20 -13.34 -6.78 3.02
CA LEU A 20 -13.49 -6.49 4.44
C LEU A 20 -14.14 -5.13 4.75
N TRP A 21 -14.08 -4.16 3.84
CA TRP A 21 -14.84 -2.90 4.01
C TRP A 21 -16.34 -3.09 3.75
N VAL A 22 -16.70 -4.02 2.85
CA VAL A 22 -18.11 -4.37 2.57
C VAL A 22 -18.74 -5.20 3.70
N SER A 23 -17.94 -5.93 4.48
CA SER A 23 -18.46 -6.91 5.46
C SER A 23 -18.74 -6.36 6.86
N SER A 24 -18.48 -5.08 7.17
CA SER A 24 -18.70 -4.52 8.53
C SER A 24 -20.12 -4.00 8.79
N VAL A 25 -21.10 -4.38 7.98
CA VAL A 25 -22.52 -4.05 8.23
C VAL A 25 -23.25 -5.29 8.72
N GLU A 26 -22.94 -5.73 9.94
CA GLU A 26 -23.70 -6.80 10.59
C GLU A 26 -25.03 -6.23 11.12
N CYS A 27 -26.15 -6.63 10.48
CA CYS A 27 -27.52 -6.34 10.93
C CYS A 27 -27.91 -7.19 12.16
N PRO A 28 -28.80 -6.71 13.05
CA PRO A 28 -29.37 -7.53 14.12
C PRO A 28 -30.39 -8.55 13.56
N PRO A 29 -30.66 -9.66 14.28
CA PRO A 29 -31.44 -10.77 13.76
C PRO A 29 -32.93 -10.60 14.07
N GLU A 30 -33.81 -10.73 13.09
CA GLU A 30 -35.19 -11.13 13.38
C GLU A 30 -35.83 -11.96 12.24
N SER A 31 -36.10 -13.22 12.60
CA SER A 31 -37.21 -14.10 12.22
C SER A 31 -37.78 -14.14 10.78
N THR A 32 -37.65 -15.34 10.21
CA THR A 32 -38.68 -16.14 9.51
C THR A 32 -39.22 -15.72 8.13
N LEU A 33 -38.80 -16.52 7.14
CA LEU A 33 -39.58 -17.21 6.09
C LEU A 33 -40.09 -16.43 4.85
N GLU A 34 -39.30 -16.54 3.75
CA GLU A 34 -39.63 -16.89 2.32
C GLU A 34 -40.76 -16.18 1.54
N PRO A 35 -40.74 -16.15 0.17
CA PRO A 35 -39.63 -16.22 -0.81
C PRO A 35 -39.67 -15.11 -1.89
N CYS A 36 -38.54 -14.96 -2.62
CA CYS A 36 -38.35 -14.24 -3.90
C CYS A 36 -39.00 -12.86 -4.10
N ALA A 37 -38.21 -11.78 -3.95
CA ALA A 37 -38.53 -10.49 -4.55
C ALA A 37 -37.27 -9.85 -5.15
N CYS A 38 -37.40 -9.46 -6.42
CA CYS A 38 -36.46 -8.64 -7.17
C CYS A 38 -36.00 -7.44 -6.33
N ILE A 39 -34.69 -7.22 -6.22
CA ILE A 39 -34.14 -6.02 -5.60
C ILE A 39 -34.58 -4.81 -6.43
N SER A 40 -35.64 -4.19 -5.95
CA SER A 40 -36.12 -2.91 -6.44
C SER A 40 -35.18 -1.84 -5.93
N ILE A 41 -34.63 -1.08 -6.88
CA ILE A 41 -33.93 0.17 -6.65
C ILE A 41 -34.81 1.03 -5.72
N PRO A 42 -34.31 1.52 -4.57
CA PRO A 42 -35.08 2.44 -3.76
C PRO A 42 -35.20 3.78 -4.50
N HIS A 43 -36.33 3.96 -5.16
CA HIS A 43 -36.85 5.26 -5.54
C HIS A 43 -37.30 5.96 -4.26
N SER A 44 -36.41 6.73 -3.63
CA SER A 44 -36.81 7.70 -2.62
C SER A 44 -36.04 9.00 -2.83
N THR A 45 -36.80 10.04 -3.10
CA THR A 45 -36.35 11.37 -3.55
C THR A 45 -35.35 11.98 -2.56
N PRO A 46 -34.20 12.52 -3.02
CA PRO A 46 -33.31 13.25 -2.15
C PRO A 46 -33.98 14.56 -1.73
N SER A 47 -34.33 14.68 -0.45
CA SER A 47 -34.65 15.96 0.16
C SER A 47 -33.37 16.82 0.22
N LEU A 48 -33.55 18.15 0.26
CA LEU A 48 -32.58 19.23 -0.03
C LEU A 48 -31.25 19.28 0.77
N HIS A 49 -30.80 18.19 1.40
CA HIS A 49 -29.45 18.02 1.96
C HIS A 49 -28.52 17.12 1.12
N SER A 50 -28.95 16.65 -0.05
CA SER A 50 -28.18 15.72 -0.88
C SER A 50 -26.93 16.31 -1.57
N LEU A 51 -26.74 17.63 -1.56
CA LEU A 51 -25.53 18.26 -2.10
C LEU A 51 -24.37 18.26 -1.09
N TRP A 52 -24.65 18.27 0.21
CA TRP A 52 -23.60 18.14 1.24
C TRP A 52 -23.08 16.71 1.30
N PHE A 53 -23.93 15.71 1.13
CA PHE A 53 -23.53 14.30 1.15
C PHE A 53 -22.65 13.93 -0.06
N LEU A 54 -22.95 14.45 -1.26
CA LEU A 54 -22.13 14.26 -2.46
C LEU A 54 -20.84 15.10 -2.45
N LEU A 55 -20.86 16.29 -1.83
CA LEU A 55 -19.63 17.07 -1.60
C LEU A 55 -18.71 16.38 -0.59
N LEU A 56 -19.24 15.78 0.48
CA LEU A 56 -18.45 15.00 1.45
C LEU A 56 -17.92 13.69 0.86
N PHE A 57 -18.70 13.02 -0.01
CA PHE A 57 -18.25 11.85 -0.77
C PHE A 57 -17.19 12.19 -1.82
N SER A 58 -17.25 13.39 -2.41
CA SER A 58 -16.20 13.90 -3.31
C SER A 58 -14.96 14.41 -2.54
N PHE A 59 -15.09 14.72 -1.25
CA PHE A 59 -14.00 15.20 -0.39
C PHE A 59 -13.17 14.06 0.24
N PHE A 60 -13.69 12.84 0.26
CA PHE A 60 -12.98 11.64 0.76
C PHE A 60 -12.61 10.69 -0.39
N SER A 61 -12.31 11.23 -1.56
CA SER A 61 -11.52 10.48 -2.54
C SER A 61 -10.08 10.49 -2.04
N SER A 62 -9.73 9.62 -1.09
CA SER A 62 -8.34 9.22 -0.90
C SER A 62 -7.89 8.65 -2.23
N SER A 63 -7.26 9.46 -3.07
CA SER A 63 -6.65 8.98 -4.31
C SER A 63 -5.59 7.96 -3.89
N TRP A 64 -5.58 6.82 -4.57
CA TRP A 64 -4.55 5.81 -4.41
C TRP A 64 -3.64 5.86 -5.64
N THR A 65 -2.35 5.63 -5.43
CA THR A 65 -1.32 5.68 -6.46
C THR A 65 -0.75 4.29 -6.67
N ASN A 66 -0.73 3.84 -7.93
CA ASN A 66 -0.15 2.56 -8.31
C ASN A 66 1.31 2.78 -8.72
N ILE A 67 2.22 2.00 -8.15
CA ILE A 67 3.65 2.06 -8.48
C ILE A 67 4.26 0.66 -8.57
N VAL A 68 5.46 0.60 -9.13
CA VAL A 68 6.29 -0.59 -9.16
C VAL A 68 7.57 -0.32 -8.38
N ALA A 69 7.76 -1.02 -7.27
CA ALA A 69 9.01 -1.00 -6.51
C ALA A 69 9.85 -2.23 -6.84
N ASN A 70 11.10 -2.01 -7.24
CA ASN A 70 12.07 -3.05 -7.58
C ASN A 70 13.23 -3.07 -6.58
N SER A 71 13.77 -4.25 -6.30
CA SER A 71 14.92 -4.46 -5.40
C SER A 71 15.99 -5.31 -6.07
N SER A 72 17.26 -4.92 -5.90
CA SER A 72 18.44 -5.59 -6.44
C SER A 72 19.62 -5.49 -5.47
N GLY A 73 20.74 -6.16 -5.80
CA GLY A 73 21.96 -6.14 -4.99
C GLY A 73 21.83 -6.92 -3.69
N GLY A 74 20.97 -7.94 -3.64
CA GLY A 74 20.73 -8.76 -2.46
C GLY A 74 19.60 -8.25 -1.56
N LEU A 75 19.04 -7.07 -1.85
CA LEU A 75 17.89 -6.54 -1.13
C LEU A 75 16.61 -7.36 -1.36
N GLU A 76 16.50 -8.08 -2.49
CA GLU A 76 15.34 -8.94 -2.76
C GLU A 76 15.08 -9.98 -1.65
N MET A 77 16.10 -10.37 -0.89
CA MET A 77 15.98 -11.30 0.23
C MET A 77 15.13 -10.75 1.38
N LEU A 78 15.04 -9.42 1.52
CA LEU A 78 14.23 -8.75 2.54
C LEU A 78 12.73 -8.72 2.19
N PHE A 79 12.41 -9.04 0.93
CA PHE A 79 11.07 -8.95 0.37
C PHE A 79 10.63 -10.30 -0.22
N SER A 80 10.75 -11.36 0.57
CA SER A 80 10.38 -12.73 0.18
C SER A 80 11.09 -13.26 -1.09
N ASN A 81 12.34 -12.84 -1.36
CA ASN A 81 13.08 -13.15 -2.59
C ASN A 81 12.38 -12.70 -3.89
N LYS A 82 11.51 -11.70 -3.82
CA LYS A 82 10.88 -11.08 -4.98
C LYS A 82 11.64 -9.81 -5.34
N ARG A 83 11.89 -9.64 -6.64
CA ARG A 83 12.56 -8.45 -7.17
C ARG A 83 11.60 -7.31 -7.45
N GLN A 84 10.35 -7.62 -7.78
CA GLN A 84 9.37 -6.64 -8.21
C GLN A 84 8.12 -6.73 -7.31
N HIS A 85 7.66 -5.57 -6.88
CA HIS A 85 6.47 -5.39 -6.06
C HIS A 85 5.59 -4.33 -6.72
N ALA A 86 4.43 -4.75 -7.23
CA ALA A 86 3.38 -3.81 -7.63
C ALA A 86 2.64 -3.38 -6.36
N LEU A 87 2.65 -2.08 -6.06
CA LEU A 87 2.11 -1.52 -4.83
C LEU A 87 1.05 -0.49 -5.14
N VAL A 88 0.07 -0.40 -4.24
CA VAL A 88 -0.97 0.63 -4.25
C VAL A 88 -0.86 1.38 -2.93
N ILE A 89 -0.33 2.60 -2.98
CA ILE A 89 -0.11 3.42 -1.80
C ILE A 89 -1.11 4.59 -1.76
N PRO A 90 -1.47 5.11 -0.59
CA PRO A 90 -2.23 6.35 -0.51
C PRO A 90 -1.50 7.47 -1.25
N ALA A 91 -2.20 8.23 -2.08
CA ALA A 91 -1.60 9.34 -2.82
C ALA A 91 -1.28 10.55 -1.93
N ALA A 92 -1.80 10.56 -0.70
CA ALA A 92 -1.53 11.57 0.29
C ALA A 92 -1.15 10.94 1.64
N ASP A 93 -0.28 11.63 2.38
CA ASP A 93 0.10 11.30 3.74
C ASP A 93 -1.02 11.63 4.77
N GLN A 94 -0.71 11.44 6.05
CA GLN A 94 -1.65 11.74 7.14
C GLN A 94 -1.98 13.24 7.28
N ASP A 95 -1.10 14.12 6.78
CA ASP A 95 -1.28 15.57 6.77
C ASP A 95 -2.01 16.07 5.50
N GLY A 96 -2.32 15.18 4.56
CA GLY A 96 -2.92 15.51 3.26
C GLY A 96 -1.93 16.04 2.21
N LYS A 97 -0.62 15.90 2.45
CA LYS A 97 0.42 16.23 1.47
C LYS A 97 0.62 15.07 0.49
N PRO A 98 1.09 15.32 -0.74
CA PRO A 98 1.42 14.25 -1.68
C PRO A 98 2.38 13.23 -1.08
N ALA A 99 2.14 11.94 -1.34
CA ALA A 99 3.01 10.88 -0.88
C ALA A 99 4.38 10.99 -1.55
N ASN A 100 5.44 10.91 -0.74
CA ASN A 100 6.82 11.02 -1.21
C ASN A 100 7.60 9.71 -1.04
N ILE A 101 8.86 9.70 -1.48
CA ILE A 101 9.76 8.54 -1.36
C ILE A 101 9.97 8.13 0.10
N ALA A 102 10.05 9.06 1.04
CA ALA A 102 10.13 8.71 2.48
C ALA A 102 8.90 7.91 2.94
N ASN A 103 7.68 8.33 2.54
CA ASN A 103 6.45 7.59 2.84
C ASN A 103 6.47 6.18 2.21
N LEU A 104 7.05 6.03 1.01
CA LEU A 104 7.20 4.72 0.39
C LEU A 104 8.19 3.83 1.15
N ILE A 105 9.33 4.36 1.58
CA ILE A 105 10.32 3.60 2.37
C ILE A 105 9.67 3.08 3.66
N ASP A 106 8.93 3.93 4.36
CA ASP A 106 8.16 3.55 5.54
C ASP A 106 7.11 2.47 5.21
N HIS A 107 6.37 2.66 4.12
CA HIS A 107 5.36 1.70 3.68
C HIS A 107 5.95 0.32 3.35
N LEU A 108 7.10 0.29 2.65
CA LEU A 108 7.83 -0.94 2.35
C LEU A 108 8.25 -1.66 3.63
N CYS A 109 8.81 -0.94 4.59
CA CYS A 109 9.27 -1.49 5.86
C CYS A 109 8.14 -2.05 6.73
N GLN A 110 6.95 -1.46 6.65
CA GLN A 110 5.81 -1.82 7.49
C GLN A 110 4.94 -2.92 6.87
N ASN A 111 4.73 -2.89 5.55
CA ASN A 111 3.72 -3.70 4.88
C ASN A 111 4.28 -4.76 3.94
N VAL A 112 5.48 -4.56 3.38
CA VAL A 112 6.02 -5.42 2.32
C VAL A 112 7.19 -6.28 2.82
N MET A 113 8.05 -5.72 3.66
CA MET A 113 9.22 -6.41 4.21
C MET A 113 8.80 -7.52 5.18
N ASP A 114 9.29 -8.73 4.93
CA ASP A 114 8.97 -9.92 5.73
C ASP A 114 10.14 -10.40 6.60
N ASP A 115 11.34 -9.87 6.40
CA ASP A 115 12.53 -10.16 7.20
C ASP A 115 12.63 -9.26 8.45
N SER A 116 13.22 -9.81 9.52
CA SER A 116 13.51 -9.08 10.76
C SER A 116 14.67 -8.07 10.64
N ARG A 117 15.55 -8.23 9.64
CA ARG A 117 16.77 -7.45 9.42
C ARG A 117 16.51 -6.12 8.70
N LYS A 118 15.59 -5.32 9.24
CA LYS A 118 15.20 -4.02 8.66
C LYS A 118 16.37 -3.02 8.59
N ASP A 119 17.35 -3.19 9.48
CA ASP A 119 18.59 -2.42 9.56
C ASP A 119 19.49 -2.54 8.31
N LEU A 120 19.27 -3.56 7.48
CA LEU A 120 19.93 -3.70 6.17
C LEU A 120 19.36 -2.76 5.11
N PHE A 121 18.13 -2.26 5.30
CA PHE A 121 17.45 -1.37 4.37
C PHE A 121 17.36 0.07 4.91
N VAL A 122 17.03 0.24 6.19
CA VAL A 122 16.86 1.54 6.85
C VAL A 122 17.75 1.62 8.09
N LEU A 123 18.47 2.72 8.25
CA LEU A 123 19.28 3.02 9.41
C LEU A 123 18.91 4.40 9.96
N SER A 124 18.62 4.50 11.26
CA SER A 124 18.25 5.76 11.91
C SER A 124 17.09 6.49 11.21
N ASN A 125 16.07 5.75 10.78
CA ASN A 125 14.90 6.25 10.03
C ASN A 125 15.19 6.80 8.63
N HIS A 126 16.41 6.66 8.10
CA HIS A 126 16.76 7.02 6.73
C HIS A 126 17.18 5.79 5.94
N LEU A 127 17.13 5.90 4.61
CA LEU A 127 17.65 4.85 3.74
C LEU A 127 19.13 4.59 4.09
N ARG A 128 19.49 3.32 4.23
CA ARG A 128 20.85 2.96 4.64
C ARG A 128 21.88 3.44 3.61
N PRO A 129 22.97 4.10 4.03
CA PRO A 129 24.06 4.45 3.12
C PRO A 129 24.61 3.22 2.39
N GLY A 130 24.82 3.36 1.08
CA GLY A 130 25.17 2.25 0.19
C GLY A 130 23.97 1.55 -0.48
N ILE A 131 22.77 2.11 -0.35
CA ILE A 131 21.63 1.79 -1.22
C ILE A 131 21.45 2.97 -2.17
N LEU A 132 21.44 2.69 -3.47
CA LEU A 132 21.10 3.64 -4.51
C LEU A 132 19.62 3.52 -4.85
N VAL A 133 18.97 4.65 -5.14
CA VAL A 133 17.57 4.69 -5.58
C VAL A 133 17.53 5.29 -6.97
N LEU A 134 16.85 4.62 -7.89
CA LEU A 134 16.52 5.15 -9.20
C LEU A 134 15.02 5.33 -9.33
N ILE A 135 14.60 6.49 -9.83
CA ILE A 135 13.20 6.81 -10.12
C ILE A 135 13.08 6.88 -11.64
N ASN A 136 12.32 5.97 -12.24
CA ASN A 136 12.17 5.85 -13.69
C ASN A 136 13.53 5.80 -14.42
N ASP A 137 14.46 4.99 -13.90
CA ASP A 137 15.85 4.85 -14.37
C ASP A 137 16.74 6.10 -14.23
N ALA A 138 16.26 7.17 -13.58
CA ALA A 138 17.01 8.38 -13.26
C ALA A 138 17.52 8.36 -11.80
N ASP A 139 18.66 9.00 -11.56
CA ASP A 139 19.25 9.11 -10.21
C ASP A 139 18.37 10.00 -9.32
N TRP A 140 17.91 9.46 -8.18
CA TRP A 140 17.02 10.17 -7.26
C TRP A 140 17.62 11.46 -6.68
N GLU A 141 18.96 11.58 -6.63
CA GLU A 141 19.65 12.77 -6.14
C GLU A 141 19.30 14.01 -7.00
N LEU A 142 18.94 13.79 -8.27
CA LEU A 142 18.51 14.84 -9.19
C LEU A 142 17.00 15.11 -9.14
N GLU A 143 16.23 14.18 -8.59
CA GLU A 143 14.76 14.23 -8.54
C GLU A 143 14.23 14.73 -7.18
N GLY A 144 15.11 15.04 -6.22
CA GLY A 144 14.73 15.55 -4.90
C GLY A 144 14.71 14.49 -3.80
N GLU A 145 15.37 13.35 -4.01
CA GLU A 145 15.65 12.31 -3.01
C GLU A 145 14.37 11.85 -2.27
N GLU A 146 14.38 11.88 -0.93
CA GLU A 146 13.27 11.51 -0.07
C GLU A 146 12.01 12.37 -0.27
N ALA A 147 12.17 13.59 -0.79
CA ALA A 147 11.09 14.56 -0.97
C ALA A 147 10.39 14.46 -2.33
N TYR A 148 10.87 13.61 -3.25
CA TYR A 148 10.21 13.41 -4.54
C TYR A 148 8.76 12.95 -4.36
N GLU A 149 7.82 13.64 -4.99
CA GLU A 149 6.39 13.31 -4.98
C GLU A 149 6.09 12.17 -5.95
N ILE A 150 5.63 11.04 -5.41
CA ILE A 150 5.40 9.81 -6.16
C ILE A 150 4.19 9.98 -7.09
N GLN A 151 4.36 9.57 -8.33
CA GLN A 151 3.33 9.58 -9.35
C GLN A 151 2.86 8.17 -9.70
N SER A 152 1.63 8.10 -10.21
CA SER A 152 1.07 6.82 -10.65
C SER A 152 1.81 6.32 -11.88
N GLY A 153 2.26 5.07 -11.84
CA GLY A 153 3.04 4.44 -12.89
C GLY A 153 4.55 4.51 -12.68
N ASP A 154 5.03 5.15 -11.60
CA ASP A 154 6.46 5.22 -11.33
C ASP A 154 7.08 3.85 -11.11
N ASN A 155 8.30 3.71 -11.64
CA ASN A 155 9.18 2.59 -11.40
C ASN A 155 10.32 3.03 -10.49
N ILE A 156 10.36 2.52 -9.27
CA ILE A 156 11.34 2.90 -8.24
C ILE A 156 12.23 1.69 -7.98
N LEU A 157 13.53 1.80 -8.20
CA LEU A 157 14.49 0.71 -8.05
C LEU A 157 15.46 1.00 -6.89
N PHE A 158 15.52 0.09 -5.92
CA PHE A 158 16.50 0.09 -4.83
C PHE A 158 17.64 -0.89 -5.14
N VAL A 159 18.89 -0.43 -5.10
CA VAL A 159 20.08 -1.25 -5.37
C VAL A 159 21.06 -1.15 -4.22
N SER A 160 21.34 -2.24 -3.50
CA SER A 160 22.44 -2.24 -2.54
C SER A 160 23.77 -2.42 -3.27
N THR A 161 24.70 -1.48 -3.05
CA THR A 161 26.08 -1.55 -3.56
C THR A 161 27.05 -2.12 -2.53
N LEU A 162 26.58 -2.33 -1.29
CA LEU A 162 27.43 -2.67 -0.15
C LEU A 162 27.56 -4.18 0.10
N HIS A 163 26.67 -5.00 -0.46
CA HIS A 163 26.59 -6.44 -0.18
C HIS A 163 27.17 -7.34 -1.29
N GLY A 164 27.98 -6.78 -2.19
CA GLY A 164 28.69 -7.54 -3.23
C GLY A 164 30.05 -8.05 -2.75
N GLY A 165 30.07 -9.19 -2.07
CA GLY A 165 31.27 -9.94 -1.69
C GLY A 165 31.05 -11.44 -1.78
#